data_AF-A0AAU9XXC6-F1
#
_entry.id   AF-A0AAU9XXC6-F1
#
_cell.length_a   1.000
_cell.length_b   1.000
_cell.length_c   1.000
_cell.angle_alpha   90.00
_cell.angle_beta   90.00
_cell.angle_gamma   90.00
#
_symmetry.space_group_name_H-M   'P 1'
#
loop_
_entity.id
_entity.type
_entity.pdbx_description
1 polymer ?
#
loop_
_entity_poly.entity_id
_entity_poly.type
_entity_poly.pdbx_seq_one_letter_code
_entity_poly.pdbx_strand_id
1 'polypeptide(L)'
;CVIVNVNRSNVSQLVTLRLDSQPVPVLCHMGDFGCGDGGWTPVIKIDGTKTTFHYNAGYWSNNEEYNLPGGETGFDKQETKLPTYWNTSFSKLCLGMKIGQHIQFIVINKQAHSLYSLIADEHYRSTSLGRGTWKKLIGSQASLQHNCNREGFNVLCGAKARIGIVANNENSCYTCDSRIGFGTGGVHDNSNTCGNEAMYSTDNGHKHIKAMGYILVQ
;
A
#
# COMPACT_ATOMS: atom_id res chain seq x y z
N CYS A 1 -18.23 -2.73 -2.04
CA CYS A 1 -17.52 -2.02 -0.96
C CYS A 1 -18.00 -2.57 0.37
N VAL A 2 -17.12 -2.56 1.38
CA VAL A 2 -17.40 -3.01 2.76
C VAL A 2 -18.75 -2.51 3.32
N ILE A 3 -19.16 -1.30 2.93
CA ILE A 3 -20.30 -0.59 3.55
C ILE A 3 -21.59 -0.68 2.71
N VAL A 4 -21.50 -1.10 1.44
CA VAL A 4 -22.66 -1.13 0.54
C VAL A 4 -22.93 -2.56 0.11
N ASN A 5 -24.11 -3.06 0.48
CA ASN A 5 -24.74 -4.22 -0.17
C ASN A 5 -25.09 -3.83 -1.62
N VAL A 6 -24.06 -3.65 -2.45
CA VAL A 6 -24.24 -3.41 -3.88
C VAL A 6 -24.72 -4.75 -4.44
N ASN A 7 -25.95 -4.78 -4.93
CA ASN A 7 -26.48 -5.87 -5.75
C ASN A 7 -25.41 -6.35 -6.73
N ARG A 8 -25.13 -7.67 -6.72
CA ARG A 8 -24.18 -8.50 -7.50
C ARG A 8 -23.68 -7.97 -8.87
N SER A 9 -23.17 -6.75 -8.92
CA SER A 9 -22.59 -6.14 -10.10
C SER A 9 -21.10 -6.37 -10.06
N ASN A 10 -20.57 -6.97 -11.11
CA ASN A 10 -19.12 -7.11 -11.31
C ASN A 10 -18.48 -5.85 -11.92
N VAL A 11 -19.26 -4.78 -12.09
CA VAL A 11 -18.79 -3.51 -12.64
C VAL A 11 -18.50 -2.55 -11.49
N SER A 12 -17.32 -1.94 -11.50
CA SER A 12 -16.94 -0.88 -10.55
C SER A 12 -17.93 0.28 -10.63
N GLN A 13 -18.33 0.80 -9.46
CA GLN A 13 -19.40 1.79 -9.35
C GLN A 13 -18.98 2.91 -8.41
N LEU A 14 -19.33 4.14 -8.80
CA LEU A 14 -19.25 5.28 -7.92
C LEU A 14 -20.41 5.20 -6.93
N VAL A 15 -20.10 5.11 -5.64
CA VAL A 15 -21.10 5.07 -4.56
C VAL A 15 -20.81 6.16 -3.56
N THR A 16 -21.84 6.65 -2.89
CA THR A 16 -21.69 7.59 -1.79
C THR A 16 -21.77 6.85 -0.46
N LEU A 17 -20.65 6.77 0.26
CA LEU A 17 -20.61 6.23 1.62
C LEU A 17 -21.05 7.31 2.61
N ARG A 18 -21.73 6.92 3.70
CA ARG A 18 -21.95 7.81 4.83
C ARG A 18 -20.94 7.48 5.93
N LEU A 19 -19.93 8.32 6.09
CA LEU A 19 -18.85 8.18 7.07
C LEU A 19 -18.93 9.37 8.02
N ASP A 20 -19.06 9.14 9.33
CA ASP A 20 -19.27 10.20 10.33
C ASP A 20 -20.41 11.17 9.99
N SER A 21 -21.50 10.65 9.43
CA SER A 21 -22.66 11.41 8.90
C SER A 21 -22.36 12.30 7.69
N GLN A 22 -21.16 12.25 7.11
CA GLN A 22 -20.79 12.96 5.89
C GLN A 22 -20.87 12.05 4.66
N PRO A 23 -21.43 12.52 3.54
CA PRO A 23 -21.42 11.80 2.28
C PRO A 23 -20.04 11.87 1.61
N VAL A 24 -19.43 10.71 1.36
CA VAL A 24 -18.12 10.58 0.70
C VAL A 24 -18.28 9.74 -0.57
N PRO A 25 -18.20 10.34 -1.76
CA PRO A 25 -18.16 9.61 -3.03
C PRO A 25 -16.87 8.79 -3.14
N VAL A 26 -17.00 7.49 -3.43
CA VAL A 26 -15.87 6.59 -3.67
C VAL A 26 -16.17 5.65 -4.82
N LEU A 27 -15.17 5.37 -5.66
CA LEU A 27 -15.28 4.33 -6.66
C LEU A 27 -15.01 2.97 -6.02
N CYS A 28 -16.07 2.19 -5.82
CA CYS A 28 -15.96 0.80 -5.40
C CYS A 28 -15.45 -0.05 -6.55
N HIS A 29 -14.34 -0.74 -6.33
CA HIS A 29 -13.81 -1.69 -7.30
C HIS A 29 -14.51 -3.04 -7.12
N MET A 30 -15.25 -3.48 -8.14
CA MET A 30 -16.06 -4.69 -8.08
C MET A 30 -15.46 -5.79 -8.97
N GLY A 31 -15.64 -7.05 -8.57
CA GLY A 31 -15.13 -8.22 -9.28
C GLY A 31 -13.65 -8.49 -9.01
N ASP A 32 -13.13 -9.59 -9.55
CA ASP A 32 -11.72 -9.94 -9.42
C ASP A 32 -10.83 -9.23 -10.47
N PHE A 33 -10.12 -8.20 -10.02
CA PHE A 33 -9.08 -7.50 -10.78
C PHE A 33 -7.65 -7.90 -10.36
N GLY A 34 -7.50 -8.99 -9.60
CA GLY A 34 -6.23 -9.47 -9.05
C GLY A 34 -6.19 -9.51 -7.51
N CYS A 35 -7.25 -9.08 -6.84
CA CYS A 35 -7.38 -9.15 -5.38
C CYS A 35 -8.46 -10.15 -4.92
N GLY A 36 -9.12 -10.85 -5.83
CA GLY A 36 -10.23 -11.74 -5.56
C GLY A 36 -11.58 -11.03 -5.65
N ASP A 37 -12.62 -11.84 -5.76
CA ASP A 37 -14.00 -11.39 -5.94
C ASP A 37 -14.54 -10.53 -4.79
N GLY A 38 -15.58 -9.77 -5.11
CA GLY A 38 -16.31 -8.91 -4.17
C GLY A 38 -16.10 -7.43 -4.47
N GLY A 39 -16.36 -6.60 -3.47
CA GLY A 39 -16.31 -5.14 -3.62
C GLY A 39 -15.26 -4.51 -2.72
N TRP A 40 -14.18 -4.04 -3.32
CA TRP A 40 -13.03 -3.41 -2.67
C TRP A 40 -13.22 -1.91 -2.51
N THR A 41 -13.02 -1.41 -1.29
CA THR A 41 -13.14 0.01 -0.94
C THR A 41 -11.76 0.67 -1.00
N PRO A 42 -11.54 1.73 -1.81
CA PRO A 42 -10.28 2.45 -1.82
C PRO A 42 -10.05 3.19 -0.51
N VAL A 43 -8.80 3.29 -0.08
CA VAL A 43 -8.39 3.93 1.17
C VAL A 43 -7.37 5.03 0.91
N ILE A 44 -6.28 4.68 0.25
CA ILE A 44 -5.18 5.58 -0.06
C ILE A 44 -4.67 5.29 -1.48
N LYS A 45 -4.30 6.33 -2.21
CA LYS A 45 -3.49 6.26 -3.43
C LYS A 45 -2.23 7.09 -3.26
N ILE A 46 -1.06 6.52 -3.56
CA ILE A 46 0.26 7.11 -3.30
C ILE A 46 1.02 7.26 -4.60
N ASP A 47 1.51 8.46 -4.88
CA ASP A 47 2.45 8.66 -5.98
C ASP A 47 3.86 8.54 -5.41
N GLY A 48 4.56 7.46 -5.78
CA GLY A 48 5.91 7.17 -5.30
C GLY A 48 6.95 8.26 -5.63
N THR A 49 6.61 9.21 -6.50
CA THR A 49 7.43 10.39 -6.83
C THR A 49 7.22 11.58 -5.91
N LYS A 50 6.18 11.55 -5.08
CA LYS A 50 5.81 12.63 -4.15
C LYS A 50 6.08 12.24 -2.71
N THR A 51 6.29 13.25 -1.88
CA THR A 51 6.58 13.09 -0.44
C THR A 51 5.33 13.08 0.44
N THR A 52 4.13 13.28 -0.14
CA THR A 52 2.84 13.36 0.57
C THR A 52 2.65 12.22 1.57
N PHE A 53 2.94 10.99 1.13
CA PHE A 53 2.80 9.79 1.96
C PHE A 53 4.14 9.17 2.33
N HIS A 54 5.21 9.97 2.46
CA HIS A 54 6.48 9.49 2.99
C HIS A 54 6.30 8.75 4.34
N TYR A 55 7.20 7.82 4.69
CA TYR A 55 7.08 7.03 5.93
C TYR A 55 6.78 7.88 7.18
N ASN A 56 7.45 9.04 7.32
CA ASN A 56 7.28 9.96 8.46
C ASN A 56 6.10 10.96 8.30
N ALA A 57 5.29 10.86 7.25
CA ALA A 57 4.20 11.81 7.03
C ALA A 57 3.10 11.67 8.10
N GLY A 58 2.60 12.80 8.62
CA GLY A 58 1.53 12.83 9.62
C GLY A 58 0.21 12.22 9.14
N TYR A 59 0.02 12.12 7.82
CA TYR A 59 -1.16 11.48 7.23
C TYR A 59 -1.35 10.02 7.66
N TRP A 60 -0.30 9.31 8.09
CA TRP A 60 -0.42 7.93 8.60
C TRP A 60 -1.03 7.86 10.01
N SER A 61 -0.94 8.92 10.81
CA SER A 61 -1.33 8.95 12.22
C SER A 61 -2.44 9.96 12.55
N ASN A 62 -2.99 10.65 11.55
CA ASN A 62 -4.12 11.57 11.71
C ASN A 62 -5.39 11.11 10.95
N ASN A 63 -6.52 11.76 11.24
CA ASN A 63 -7.80 11.58 10.54
C ASN A 63 -8.05 12.71 9.53
N GLU A 64 -6.99 13.24 8.92
CA GLU A 64 -7.11 14.27 7.89
C GLU A 64 -7.26 13.63 6.51
N GLU A 65 -8.15 14.21 5.70
CA GLU A 65 -8.39 13.83 4.32
C GLU A 65 -7.34 14.45 3.40
N TYR A 66 -7.10 13.83 2.25
CA TYR A 66 -6.27 14.41 1.20
C TYR A 66 -6.87 14.12 -0.17
N ASN A 67 -7.16 15.16 -0.96
CA ASN A 67 -7.66 15.07 -2.33
C ASN A 67 -8.81 14.05 -2.50
N LEU A 68 -9.97 14.32 -1.86
CA LEU A 68 -11.15 13.45 -1.96
C LEU A 68 -11.59 13.11 -3.39
N PRO A 69 -11.55 14.03 -4.38
CA PRO A 69 -11.92 13.68 -5.76
C PRO A 69 -11.09 12.55 -6.36
N GLY A 70 -9.86 12.34 -5.85
CA GLY A 70 -9.03 11.19 -6.23
C GLY A 70 -9.63 9.84 -5.82
N GLY A 71 -10.61 9.80 -4.92
CA GLY A 71 -11.36 8.59 -4.55
C GLY A 71 -12.47 8.21 -5.53
N GLU A 72 -12.86 9.12 -6.42
CA GLU A 72 -13.97 8.93 -7.37
C GLU A 72 -13.53 8.22 -8.67
N THR A 73 -12.22 8.01 -8.83
CA THR A 73 -11.60 7.43 -10.02
C THR A 73 -10.91 6.10 -9.69
N GLY A 74 -10.66 5.29 -10.73
CA GLY A 74 -10.03 3.98 -10.59
C GLY A 74 -8.51 4.02 -10.40
N PHE A 75 -7.79 3.11 -11.06
CA PHE A 75 -6.33 3.02 -10.96
C PHE A 75 -5.59 4.08 -11.82
N ASP A 76 -5.86 5.35 -11.51
CA ASP A 76 -5.24 6.53 -12.10
C ASP A 76 -4.01 7.00 -11.30
N LYS A 77 -3.50 8.19 -11.60
CA LYS A 77 -2.27 8.74 -10.99
C LYS A 77 -2.55 9.85 -9.96
N GLN A 78 -3.78 9.94 -9.46
CA GLN A 78 -4.14 10.95 -8.47
C GLN A 78 -3.92 10.40 -7.07
N GLU A 79 -3.16 11.11 -6.25
CA GLU A 79 -3.02 10.79 -4.83
C GLU A 79 -4.33 11.04 -4.08
N THR A 80 -4.64 10.22 -3.09
CA THR A 80 -5.78 10.48 -2.20
C THR A 80 -5.58 9.79 -0.86
N LYS A 81 -6.19 10.34 0.18
CA LYS A 81 -6.44 9.69 1.46
C LYS A 81 -7.90 9.95 1.82
N LEU A 82 -8.66 8.88 1.92
CA LEU A 82 -10.10 8.92 2.13
C LEU A 82 -10.45 8.63 3.60
N PRO A 83 -11.61 9.09 4.10
CA PRO A 83 -12.11 8.73 5.43
C PRO A 83 -12.28 7.23 5.68
N THR A 84 -12.35 6.43 4.62
CA THR A 84 -12.29 4.97 4.69
C THR A 84 -10.99 4.45 5.33
N TYR A 85 -9.93 5.27 5.40
CA TYR A 85 -8.70 4.97 6.15
C TYR A 85 -8.93 4.73 7.64
N TRP A 86 -9.80 5.51 8.28
CA TRP A 86 -10.10 5.40 9.72
C TRP A 86 -11.49 4.84 10.03
N ASN A 87 -12.43 4.92 9.09
CA ASN A 87 -13.84 4.53 9.32
C ASN A 87 -14.26 3.19 8.70
N THR A 88 -13.34 2.37 8.19
CA THR A 88 -13.70 1.10 7.54
C THR A 88 -12.96 -0.08 8.16
N SER A 89 -13.70 -0.93 8.87
CA SER A 89 -13.21 -2.24 9.32
C SER A 89 -13.06 -3.19 8.14
N PHE A 90 -12.08 -4.09 8.22
CA PHE A 90 -11.78 -4.99 7.12
C PHE A 90 -11.21 -6.31 7.60
N SER A 91 -11.26 -7.31 6.73
CA SER A 91 -10.68 -8.64 6.90
C SER A 91 -9.53 -8.91 5.91
N LYS A 92 -9.49 -8.16 4.80
CA LYS A 92 -8.45 -8.23 3.78
C LYS A 92 -7.99 -6.86 3.33
N LEU A 93 -6.71 -6.78 2.98
CA LEU A 93 -6.09 -5.64 2.35
C LEU A 93 -5.64 -6.02 0.94
N CYS A 94 -5.97 -5.21 -0.05
CA CYS A 94 -5.51 -5.32 -1.42
C CYS A 94 -4.51 -4.20 -1.67
N LEU A 95 -3.30 -4.60 -2.08
CA LEU A 95 -2.20 -3.69 -2.36
C LEU A 95 -1.88 -3.77 -3.84
N GLY A 96 -1.92 -2.64 -4.53
CA GLY A 96 -1.62 -2.53 -5.95
C GLY A 96 -0.47 -1.58 -6.22
N MET A 97 0.38 -1.89 -7.19
CA MET A 97 1.38 -0.97 -7.73
C MET A 97 1.26 -0.89 -9.25
N LYS A 98 1.19 0.33 -9.79
CA LYS A 98 1.21 0.60 -11.22
C LYS A 98 2.53 1.23 -11.64
N ILE A 99 3.20 0.57 -12.59
CA ILE A 99 4.47 0.98 -13.19
C ILE A 99 4.25 1.01 -14.71
N GLY A 100 4.34 2.20 -15.30
CA GLY A 100 3.95 2.41 -16.69
C GLY A 100 2.48 2.04 -16.91
N GLN A 101 2.23 1.03 -17.75
CA GLN A 101 0.89 0.50 -18.04
C GLN A 101 0.56 -0.78 -17.26
N HIS A 102 1.51 -1.34 -16.53
CA HIS A 102 1.32 -2.59 -15.79
C HIS A 102 0.89 -2.28 -14.36
N ILE A 103 -0.17 -2.95 -13.92
CA ILE A 103 -0.61 -2.93 -12.53
C ILE A 103 -0.58 -4.36 -11.99
N GLN A 104 -0.01 -4.53 -10.81
CA GLN A 104 0.09 -5.81 -10.12
C GLN A 104 -0.45 -5.67 -8.71
N PHE A 105 -1.07 -6.74 -8.22
CA PHE A 105 -1.75 -6.75 -6.94
C PHE A 105 -1.29 -7.92 -6.06
N ILE A 106 -1.35 -7.70 -4.75
CA ILE A 106 -1.25 -8.74 -3.72
C ILE A 106 -2.32 -8.53 -2.66
N VAL A 107 -2.68 -9.60 -1.96
CA VAL A 107 -3.67 -9.58 -0.88
C VAL A 107 -3.03 -9.97 0.44
N ILE A 108 -3.39 -9.26 1.51
CA ILE A 108 -3.05 -9.59 2.89
C ILE A 108 -4.33 -9.92 3.64
N ASN A 109 -4.45 -11.14 4.16
CA ASN A 109 -5.53 -11.51 5.05
C ASN A 109 -5.20 -11.00 6.45
N LYS A 110 -5.83 -9.88 6.85
CA LYS A 110 -5.60 -9.22 8.14
C LYS A 110 -6.88 -8.53 8.58
N GLN A 111 -7.37 -8.91 9.75
CA GLN A 111 -8.50 -8.25 10.38
C GLN A 111 -8.04 -7.02 11.17
N ALA A 112 -8.72 -5.89 10.99
CA ALA A 112 -8.53 -4.66 11.77
C ALA A 112 -9.80 -3.80 11.77
N HIS A 113 -9.92 -2.92 12.77
CA HIS A 113 -11.04 -1.96 12.85
C HIS A 113 -10.94 -0.86 11.79
N SER A 114 -9.72 -0.52 11.38
CA SER A 114 -9.40 0.38 10.27
C SER A 114 -7.91 0.35 9.97
N LEU A 115 -7.49 0.89 8.81
CA LEU A 115 -6.06 0.95 8.49
C LEU A 115 -5.34 1.93 9.42
N TYR A 116 -6.03 3.00 9.83
CA TYR A 116 -5.59 3.90 10.91
C TYR A 116 -5.25 3.11 12.18
N SER A 117 -6.17 2.31 12.71
CA SER A 117 -5.93 1.54 13.95
C SER A 117 -4.79 0.53 13.85
N LEU A 118 -4.42 0.13 12.62
CA LEU A 118 -3.35 -0.82 12.35
C LEU A 118 -1.98 -0.15 12.19
N ILE A 119 -1.93 1.14 11.82
CA ILE A 119 -0.69 1.85 11.45
C ILE A 119 -0.35 2.98 12.43
N ALA A 120 -1.34 3.74 12.89
CA ALA A 120 -1.16 5.04 13.53
C ALA A 120 -0.37 5.00 14.85
N ASP A 121 -0.36 3.86 15.54
CA ASP A 121 0.40 3.67 16.79
C ASP A 121 1.88 3.34 16.57
N GLU A 122 2.32 3.28 15.31
CA GLU A 122 3.69 3.04 14.88
C GLU A 122 4.31 1.69 15.31
N HIS A 123 3.51 0.80 15.91
CA HIS A 123 4.00 -0.52 16.32
C HIS A 123 4.19 -1.42 15.09
N TYR A 124 5.34 -2.09 15.06
CA TYR A 124 5.63 -3.12 14.06
C TYR A 124 4.68 -4.31 14.21
N ARG A 125 4.09 -4.75 13.10
CA ARG A 125 3.25 -5.96 13.05
C ARG A 125 3.64 -6.79 11.83
N SER A 126 4.11 -8.01 12.06
CA SER A 126 4.58 -8.86 10.97
C SER A 126 3.46 -9.36 10.06
N THR A 127 3.83 -9.67 8.82
CA THR A 127 3.06 -10.52 7.90
C THR A 127 3.84 -11.81 7.60
N SER A 128 3.25 -12.71 6.83
CA SER A 128 3.91 -13.95 6.39
C SER A 128 3.63 -14.22 4.91
N LEU A 129 3.67 -13.16 4.08
CA LEU A 129 3.41 -13.27 2.64
C LEU A 129 4.60 -13.86 1.89
N GLY A 130 5.81 -13.65 2.42
CA GLY A 130 7.06 -14.03 1.82
C GLY A 130 7.55 -13.04 0.76
N ARG A 131 8.88 -12.99 0.62
CA ARG A 131 9.62 -12.14 -0.33
C ARG A 131 9.06 -12.19 -1.75
N GLY A 132 8.79 -13.39 -2.26
CA GLY A 132 8.29 -13.58 -3.62
C GLY A 132 6.96 -12.86 -3.86
N THR A 133 6.07 -12.82 -2.87
CA THR A 133 4.78 -12.13 -2.97
C THR A 133 4.98 -10.62 -3.09
N TRP A 134 5.82 -10.01 -2.24
CA TRP A 134 6.13 -8.58 -2.35
C TRP A 134 6.76 -8.21 -3.70
N LYS A 135 7.63 -9.07 -4.25
CA LYS A 135 8.23 -8.86 -5.57
C LYS A 135 7.19 -8.85 -6.71
N LYS A 136 6.04 -9.53 -6.57
CA LYS A 136 4.97 -9.51 -7.59
C LYS A 136 4.44 -8.11 -7.88
N LEU A 137 4.40 -7.22 -6.87
CA LEU A 137 3.96 -5.83 -7.05
C LEU A 137 4.77 -5.07 -8.10
N ILE A 138 6.05 -5.42 -8.24
CA ILE A 138 6.98 -4.77 -9.18
C ILE A 138 7.14 -5.59 -10.47
N GLY A 139 6.94 -6.91 -10.39
CA GLY A 139 7.07 -7.83 -11.52
C GLY A 139 8.51 -8.26 -11.77
N SER A 140 8.87 -8.48 -13.04
CA SER A 140 10.20 -8.99 -13.43
C SER A 140 11.35 -8.04 -13.09
N GLN A 141 11.07 -6.76 -12.83
CA GLN A 141 12.08 -5.77 -12.45
C GLN A 141 12.35 -5.72 -10.94
N ALA A 142 11.59 -6.46 -10.12
CA ALA A 142 11.72 -6.45 -8.67
C ALA A 142 13.12 -6.88 -8.23
N SER A 143 13.71 -6.13 -7.30
CA SER A 143 15.02 -6.41 -6.73
C SER A 143 15.03 -6.15 -5.24
N LEU A 144 15.68 -7.03 -4.49
CA LEU A 144 15.92 -6.88 -3.05
C LEU A 144 17.29 -7.51 -2.74
N GLN A 145 17.93 -7.12 -1.65
CA GLN A 145 19.11 -7.84 -1.14
C GLN A 145 18.73 -9.20 -0.57
N HIS A 146 19.68 -10.12 -0.49
CA HIS A 146 19.38 -11.55 -0.40
C HIS A 146 18.79 -12.04 0.92
N ASN A 147 19.16 -11.42 2.04
CA ASN A 147 18.93 -11.98 3.36
C ASN A 147 17.73 -11.36 4.06
N CYS A 148 17.88 -10.54 5.11
CA CYS A 148 16.77 -10.04 5.94
C CYS A 148 15.45 -9.85 5.14
N ASN A 149 14.34 -10.42 5.60
CA ASN A 149 13.04 -10.33 4.91
C ASN A 149 11.97 -9.82 5.87
N ARG A 150 12.24 -8.71 6.55
CA ARG A 150 11.31 -8.16 7.55
C ARG A 150 10.14 -7.52 6.82
N GLU A 151 8.96 -8.11 6.96
CA GLU A 151 7.74 -7.70 6.26
C GLU A 151 6.60 -7.38 7.22
N GLY A 152 5.68 -6.50 6.77
CA GLY A 152 4.43 -6.21 7.44
C GLY A 152 4.13 -4.73 7.54
N PHE A 153 3.62 -4.31 8.70
CA PHE A 153 3.21 -2.94 9.01
C PHE A 153 4.23 -2.25 9.90
N ASN A 154 4.45 -0.95 9.66
CA ASN A 154 5.44 -0.13 10.38
C ASN A 154 6.83 -0.80 10.43
N VAL A 155 7.30 -1.25 9.27
CA VAL A 155 8.60 -1.90 9.15
C VAL A 155 9.69 -0.83 9.23
N LEU A 156 10.53 -0.96 10.24
CA LEU A 156 11.63 -0.04 10.53
C LEU A 156 12.96 -0.77 10.57
N CYS A 157 13.91 -0.25 9.79
CA CYS A 157 15.31 -0.62 9.72
C CYS A 157 16.10 0.61 9.19
N GLY A 158 17.18 0.45 8.42
CA GLY A 158 17.76 1.54 7.64
C GLY A 158 16.83 2.02 6.50
N ALA A 159 16.17 1.06 5.85
CA ALA A 159 15.03 1.21 4.97
C ALA A 159 13.72 1.07 5.75
N LYS A 160 12.66 1.76 5.30
CA LYS A 160 11.39 1.86 6.05
C LYS A 160 10.20 1.69 5.12
N ALA A 161 9.12 1.10 5.62
CA ALA A 161 7.84 0.97 4.93
C ALA A 161 6.67 0.94 5.94
N ARG A 162 5.62 1.73 5.69
CA ARG A 162 4.39 1.63 6.50
C ARG A 162 3.66 0.33 6.24
N ILE A 163 3.69 -0.14 4.99
CA ILE A 163 3.26 -1.48 4.58
C ILE A 163 4.28 -1.98 3.55
N GLY A 164 5.03 -3.02 3.84
CA GLY A 164 6.08 -3.47 2.92
C GLY A 164 7.00 -4.55 3.46
N ILE A 165 8.06 -4.79 2.70
CA ILE A 165 9.21 -5.62 3.07
C ILE A 165 10.48 -4.78 2.98
N VAL A 166 11.39 -4.98 3.93
CA VAL A 166 12.77 -4.46 3.87
C VAL A 166 13.75 -5.62 3.90
N ALA A 167 14.87 -5.45 3.22
CA ALA A 167 15.90 -6.47 3.10
C ALA A 167 17.32 -5.91 3.16
N ASN A 168 18.26 -6.82 3.44
CA ASN A 168 19.68 -6.55 3.53
C ASN A 168 20.49 -7.79 3.12
N ASN A 169 21.81 -7.64 2.95
CA ASN A 169 22.75 -8.72 2.74
C ASN A 169 23.17 -9.44 4.02
N GLU A 170 23.01 -8.84 5.21
CA GLU A 170 23.22 -9.53 6.48
C GLU A 170 21.97 -10.27 6.96
N ASN A 171 22.18 -11.28 7.81
CA ASN A 171 21.09 -12.02 8.45
C ASN A 171 20.31 -11.19 9.47
N SER A 172 20.96 -10.18 10.07
CA SER A 172 20.35 -9.31 11.05
C SER A 172 19.59 -8.16 10.37
N CYS A 173 18.36 -7.91 10.82
CA CYS A 173 17.48 -6.88 10.27
C CYS A 173 17.66 -5.52 10.97
N TYR A 174 18.91 -5.03 11.06
CA TYR A 174 19.23 -3.74 11.69
C TYR A 174 19.67 -2.66 10.68
N THR A 175 20.35 -3.04 9.60
CA THR A 175 20.96 -2.13 8.62
C THR A 175 20.42 -2.29 7.21
N CYS A 176 19.20 -2.81 7.08
CA CYS A 176 18.48 -3.00 5.82
C CYS A 176 18.45 -1.73 4.98
N ASP A 177 18.57 -1.92 3.69
CA ASP A 177 18.86 -0.87 2.73
C ASP A 177 18.06 -1.04 1.43
N SER A 178 17.54 -2.23 1.15
CA SER A 178 16.53 -2.45 0.11
C SER A 178 15.11 -2.59 0.67
N ARG A 179 14.11 -2.25 -0.14
CA ARG A 179 12.70 -2.28 0.23
C ARG A 179 11.75 -2.38 -0.97
N ILE A 180 10.58 -2.94 -0.72
CA ILE A 180 9.38 -2.81 -1.56
C ILE A 180 8.21 -2.45 -0.65
N GLY A 181 7.46 -1.41 -0.96
CA GLY A 181 6.30 -1.08 -0.15
C GLY A 181 5.60 0.24 -0.44
N PHE A 182 4.74 0.59 0.50
CA PHE A 182 3.90 1.78 0.54
C PHE A 182 4.27 2.61 1.77
N GLY A 183 4.29 3.92 1.61
CA GLY A 183 4.76 4.82 2.65
C GLY A 183 6.20 4.54 3.03
N THR A 184 7.08 4.52 2.04
CA THR A 184 8.49 4.16 2.21
C THR A 184 9.40 5.36 2.44
N GLY A 185 10.63 5.08 2.84
CA GLY A 185 11.72 6.05 3.01
C GLY A 185 13.01 5.34 3.46
N GLY A 186 14.03 6.12 3.79
CA GLY A 186 15.33 5.62 4.23
C GLY A 186 16.42 5.72 3.17
N VAL A 187 17.42 4.84 3.27
CA VAL A 187 18.67 4.91 2.48
C VAL A 187 18.46 4.76 0.97
N HIS A 188 19.49 5.18 0.22
CA HIS A 188 19.61 5.29 -1.25
C HIS A 188 18.72 6.32 -1.93
N ASP A 189 17.40 6.22 -1.78
CA ASP A 189 16.46 7.25 -2.26
C ASP A 189 15.37 7.49 -1.22
N ASN A 190 15.57 8.44 -0.32
CA ASN A 190 14.57 8.77 0.70
C ASN A 190 13.26 9.35 0.10
N SER A 191 13.28 9.82 -1.15
CA SER A 191 12.10 10.39 -1.81
C SER A 191 11.19 9.34 -2.45
N ASN A 192 11.62 8.09 -2.58
CA ASN A 192 10.78 7.00 -3.07
C ASN A 192 9.82 6.55 -1.97
N THR A 193 8.56 6.99 -2.07
CA THR A 193 7.49 6.75 -1.08
C THR A 193 6.60 5.55 -1.43
N CYS A 194 6.68 5.03 -2.65
CA CYS A 194 6.01 3.81 -3.07
C CYS A 194 6.73 3.19 -4.26
N GLY A 195 7.05 1.89 -4.16
CA GLY A 195 7.75 1.15 -5.21
C GLY A 195 8.86 0.28 -4.65
N ASN A 196 9.98 0.21 -5.38
CA ASN A 196 11.13 -0.62 -5.05
C ASN A 196 12.43 0.19 -5.07
N GLU A 197 13.15 0.12 -3.97
CA GLU A 197 14.49 0.67 -3.81
C GLU A 197 15.45 -0.47 -3.46
N ALA A 198 16.52 -0.64 -4.22
CA ALA A 198 17.48 -1.71 -3.98
C ALA A 198 18.84 -1.35 -4.58
N MET A 199 19.89 -1.34 -3.75
CA MET A 199 21.27 -1.10 -4.15
C MET A 199 22.17 -2.18 -3.52
N TYR A 200 23.36 -2.40 -4.10
CA TYR A 200 24.42 -3.26 -3.57
C TYR A 200 24.08 -4.75 -3.38
N SER A 201 24.67 -5.62 -4.23
CA SER A 201 24.54 -7.09 -4.15
C SER A 201 23.09 -7.55 -4.02
N THR A 202 22.25 -7.08 -4.92
CA THR A 202 20.81 -7.37 -4.97
C THR A 202 20.51 -8.49 -5.95
N ASP A 203 19.39 -9.18 -5.71
CA ASP A 203 19.01 -10.37 -6.49
C ASP A 203 18.59 -10.09 -7.94
N ASN A 204 18.45 -8.82 -8.34
CA ASN A 204 18.10 -8.42 -9.71
C ASN A 204 18.69 -7.05 -10.10
N GLY A 205 19.88 -6.74 -9.60
CA GLY A 205 20.60 -5.49 -9.86
C GLY A 205 19.94 -4.26 -9.23
N HIS A 206 20.55 -3.10 -9.41
CA HIS A 206 20.12 -1.85 -8.77
C HIS A 206 18.76 -1.38 -9.31
N LYS A 207 17.88 -0.92 -8.42
CA LYS A 207 16.53 -0.43 -8.76
C LYS A 207 16.17 0.83 -7.98
N HIS A 208 15.67 1.82 -8.71
CA HIS A 208 15.03 3.05 -8.21
C HIS A 208 13.65 3.17 -8.87
N ILE A 209 12.75 2.25 -8.53
CA ILE A 209 11.43 2.17 -9.14
C ILE A 209 10.43 2.90 -8.25
N LYS A 210 9.82 3.95 -8.79
CA LYS A 210 8.71 4.66 -8.17
C LYS A 210 7.42 4.24 -8.86
N ALA A 211 6.43 3.83 -8.08
CA ALA A 211 5.16 3.32 -8.55
C ALA A 211 4.00 4.21 -8.09
N MET A 212 2.88 4.15 -8.80
CA MET A 212 1.61 4.59 -8.26
C MET A 212 1.02 3.46 -7.41
N GLY A 213 0.91 3.66 -6.10
CA GLY A 213 0.40 2.70 -5.14
C GLY A 213 -1.10 2.85 -4.89
N TYR A 214 -1.79 1.74 -4.70
CA TYR A 214 -3.21 1.67 -4.34
C TYR A 214 -3.39 0.78 -3.12
N ILE A 215 -4.12 1.26 -2.12
CA ILE A 215 -4.47 0.51 -0.92
C ILE A 215 -6.00 0.45 -0.85
N LEU A 216 -6.54 -0.77 -0.86
CA LEU A 216 -7.97 -1.03 -0.79
C LEU A 216 -8.27 -2.07 0.30
N VAL A 217 -9.50 -2.05 0.83
CA VAL A 217 -9.94 -2.95 1.91
C VAL A 217 -11.23 -3.68 1.57
N GLN A 218 -11.39 -4.89 2.13
CA GLN A 218 -12.58 -5.74 2.05
C GLN A 218 -12.91 -6.39 3.40
#